data_AF-A0A5R9CVC8-F1
#
_entry.id   AF-A0A5R9CVC8-F1
#
_cell.length_a   1.000
_cell.length_b   1.000
_cell.length_c   1.000
_cell.angle_alpha   90.00
_cell.angle_beta   90.00
_cell.angle_gamma   90.00
#
_symmetry.space_group_name_H-M   'P 1'
#
loop_
_entity.id
_entity.type
_entity.pdbx_description
1 polymer ?
#
loop_
_entity_poly.entity_id
_entity_poly.type
_entity_poly.pdbx_seq_one_letter_code
_entity_poly.pdbx_strand_id
1 'polypeptide(L)'
;MSRKIQINLSELDHTRSCRIIDEYKDTKYLIVGKWGLVSDTFSVYSLTGEVLATVRQQSLGTTPRFDIFYLHQFIGSSVIHFSMHYTTLYINGINWLIIGNQEKQSYTITHGRQKIASIKSYAQADQVIRLMDVGDIKHEPIVALIAAILNHPSLVHTAKLNLRTLAKYPKGVKPSLGEFHLFKK
;
A
#
# COMPACT_ATOMS: atom_id res chain seq x y z
N MET A 1 -9.55 3.34 16.47
CA MET A 1 -10.71 2.97 15.64
C MET A 1 -10.17 2.36 14.35
N SER A 2 -10.75 1.27 13.85
CA SER A 2 -10.36 0.67 12.57
C SER A 2 -11.16 1.26 11.41
N ARG A 3 -10.60 1.26 10.20
CA ARG A 3 -11.28 1.72 8.98
C ARG A 3 -10.73 1.03 7.75
N LYS A 4 -11.58 0.88 6.74
CA LYS A 4 -11.15 0.43 5.41
C LYS A 4 -10.93 1.62 4.51
N ILE A 5 -9.76 1.69 3.89
CA ILE A 5 -9.43 2.73 2.93
C ILE A 5 -9.03 2.09 1.60
N GLN A 6 -9.14 2.85 0.51
CA GLN A 6 -8.74 2.40 -0.81
C GLN A 6 -7.99 3.48 -1.57
N ILE A 7 -7.09 3.03 -2.43
CA ILE A 7 -6.42 3.84 -3.45
C ILE A 7 -6.63 3.21 -4.83
N ASN A 8 -6.75 4.06 -5.84
CA ASN A 8 -6.70 3.65 -7.23
C ASN A 8 -5.25 3.74 -7.71
N LEU A 9 -4.60 2.58 -7.89
CA LEU A 9 -3.19 2.54 -8.30
C LEU A 9 -3.03 2.96 -9.75
N SER A 10 -3.96 2.59 -10.62
CA SER A 10 -3.93 3.00 -12.02
C SER A 10 -4.01 4.53 -12.13
N GLU A 11 -4.92 5.15 -11.38
CA GLU A 11 -4.99 6.61 -11.30
C GLU A 11 -3.69 7.20 -10.75
N LEU A 12 -3.18 6.68 -9.63
CA LEU A 12 -1.93 7.15 -9.02
C LEU A 12 -0.74 7.08 -9.99
N ASP A 13 -0.63 5.99 -10.75
CA ASP A 13 0.44 5.79 -11.74
C ASP A 13 0.30 6.75 -12.94
N HIS A 14 -0.93 7.03 -13.40
CA HIS A 14 -1.18 7.89 -14.56
C HIS A 14 -1.14 9.39 -14.26
N THR A 15 -1.75 9.82 -13.15
CA THR A 15 -1.93 11.24 -12.82
C THR A 15 -0.93 11.72 -11.77
N ARG A 16 -0.19 10.81 -11.13
CA ARG A 16 0.72 11.07 -10.00
C ARG A 16 0.01 11.49 -8.71
N SER A 17 -1.31 11.35 -8.67
CA SER A 17 -2.09 11.64 -7.46
C SER A 17 -3.40 10.87 -7.45
N CYS A 18 -3.85 10.40 -6.31
CA CYS A 18 -5.21 9.88 -6.19
C CYS A 18 -5.78 10.12 -4.79
N ARG A 19 -7.11 10.08 -4.70
CA ARG A 19 -7.82 10.19 -3.43
C ARG A 19 -7.70 8.87 -2.67
N ILE A 20 -7.41 8.97 -1.38
CA ILE A 20 -7.61 7.86 -0.44
C ILE A 20 -9.02 8.02 0.13
N ILE A 21 -9.90 7.09 -0.23
CA ILE A 21 -11.30 7.12 0.18
C ILE A 21 -11.62 5.94 1.10
N ASP A 22 -12.59 6.12 1.98
CA ASP A 22 -13.07 5.06 2.87
C ASP A 22 -14.13 4.17 2.21
N GLU A 23 -14.72 3.25 2.99
CA GLU A 23 -15.82 2.39 2.56
C GLU A 23 -17.11 3.14 2.18
N TYR A 24 -17.27 4.38 2.66
CA TYR A 24 -18.42 5.25 2.40
C TYR A 24 -18.20 6.18 1.20
N LYS A 25 -17.05 6.07 0.52
CA LYS A 25 -16.60 6.95 -0.58
C LYS A 25 -16.25 8.36 -0.14
N ASP A 26 -16.08 8.59 1.16
CA ASP A 26 -15.56 9.85 1.67
C ASP A 26 -14.06 9.91 1.45
N THR A 27 -13.57 11.07 1.00
CA THR A 27 -12.11 11.31 0.96
C THR A 27 -11.61 11.58 2.34
N LYS A 28 -10.58 10.84 2.74
CA LYS A 28 -9.88 11.10 4.00
C LYS A 28 -8.52 11.74 3.76
N TYR A 29 -7.86 11.40 2.66
CA TYR A 29 -6.54 11.90 2.32
C TYR A 29 -6.34 12.02 0.81
N LEU A 30 -5.25 12.67 0.42
CA LEU A 30 -4.72 12.67 -0.93
C LEU A 30 -3.33 12.04 -0.92
N ILE A 31 -3.06 11.08 -1.80
CA ILE A 31 -1.70 10.59 -2.03
C ILE A 31 -1.17 11.20 -3.34
N VAL A 32 0.06 11.70 -3.31
CA VAL A 32 0.73 12.32 -4.46
C VAL A 32 2.15 11.77 -4.55
N GLY A 33 2.59 11.41 -5.74
CA GLY A 33 3.93 10.91 -5.99
C GLY A 33 4.07 10.16 -7.30
N LYS A 34 5.31 9.84 -7.66
CA LYS A 34 5.64 8.96 -8.78
C LYS A 34 7.02 8.33 -8.61
N TRP A 35 7.27 7.31 -9.43
CA TRP A 35 8.57 6.71 -9.66
C TRP A 35 9.27 7.33 -10.89
N GLY A 36 10.60 7.33 -10.94
CA GLY A 36 11.42 7.56 -12.13
C GLY A 36 12.29 8.81 -12.20
N LEU A 37 12.44 9.64 -11.15
CA LEU A 37 13.43 10.74 -11.14
C LEU A 37 14.13 10.89 -9.78
N VAL A 38 15.29 11.56 -9.78
CA VAL A 38 15.99 11.98 -8.54
C VAL A 38 14.97 12.63 -7.60
N SER A 39 14.86 12.10 -6.37
CA SER A 39 13.86 12.43 -5.34
C SER A 39 12.48 11.75 -5.43
N ASP A 40 12.36 10.55 -6.01
CA ASP A 40 11.13 9.75 -6.00
C ASP A 40 10.52 9.66 -4.60
N THR A 41 9.33 10.25 -4.47
CA THR A 41 8.66 10.47 -3.20
C THR A 41 7.16 10.25 -3.37
N PHE A 42 6.55 9.49 -2.46
CA PHE A 42 5.12 9.58 -2.23
C PHE A 42 4.86 10.30 -0.92
N SER A 43 3.87 11.18 -0.93
CA SER A 43 3.39 11.88 0.26
C SER A 43 1.89 11.71 0.39
N VAL A 44 1.43 11.48 1.61
CA VAL A 44 0.02 11.48 1.98
C VAL A 44 -0.31 12.78 2.68
N TYR A 45 -1.30 13.48 2.16
CA TYR A 45 -1.77 14.77 2.63
C TYR A 45 -3.12 14.63 3.32
N SER A 46 -3.33 15.40 4.39
CA SER A 46 -4.66 15.66 4.92
C SER A 46 -5.52 16.44 3.91
N LEU A 47 -6.83 16.53 4.15
CA LEU A 47 -7.71 17.38 3.34
C LEU A 47 -7.39 18.88 3.46
N THR A 48 -6.70 19.29 4.52
CA THR A 48 -6.24 20.67 4.73
C THR A 48 -4.89 20.95 4.05
N GLY A 49 -4.27 19.95 3.42
CA GLY A 49 -3.00 20.09 2.72
C GLY A 49 -1.76 19.84 3.59
N GLU A 50 -1.92 19.37 4.82
CA GLU A 50 -0.78 19.02 5.69
C GLU A 50 -0.19 17.68 5.27
N VAL A 51 1.14 17.58 5.19
CA VAL A 51 1.84 16.31 4.93
C VAL A 51 1.81 15.46 6.19
N LEU A 52 1.09 14.33 6.13
CA LEU A 52 0.97 13.40 7.25
C LEU A 52 2.06 12.35 7.24
N ALA A 53 2.44 11.88 6.05
CA ALA A 53 3.50 10.90 5.89
C ALA A 53 4.18 11.06 4.53
N THR A 54 5.45 10.68 4.47
CA THR A 54 6.24 10.69 3.24
C THR A 54 7.11 9.44 3.17
N VAL A 55 7.28 8.89 1.97
CA VAL A 55 8.27 7.85 1.68
C VAL A 55 9.19 8.34 0.59
N ARG A 56 10.51 8.21 0.79
CA ARG A 56 11.55 8.65 -0.15
C ARG A 56 12.42 7.47 -0.56
N GLN A 57 12.66 7.30 -1.85
CA GLN A 57 13.60 6.29 -2.32
C GLN A 57 15.04 6.77 -2.15
N GLN A 58 15.86 5.98 -1.46
CA GLN A 58 17.27 6.27 -1.18
C GLN A 58 18.22 5.63 -2.19
N SER A 59 17.90 4.44 -2.71
CA SER A 59 18.79 3.71 -3.62
C SER A 59 18.15 3.54 -5.01
N LEU A 60 18.96 3.78 -6.04
CA LEU A 60 18.65 3.48 -7.45
C LEU A 60 19.21 2.11 -7.89
N GLY A 61 19.62 1.26 -6.94
CA GLY A 61 20.17 -0.08 -7.18
C GLY A 61 19.10 -1.18 -7.33
N THR A 62 19.54 -2.43 -7.48
CA THR A 62 18.68 -3.61 -7.66
C THR A 62 17.74 -3.89 -6.48
N THR A 63 18.11 -3.45 -5.28
CA THR A 63 17.25 -3.51 -4.09
C THR A 63 16.90 -2.08 -3.66
N PRO A 64 15.65 -1.63 -3.87
CA PRO A 64 15.26 -0.29 -3.47
C PRO A 64 15.21 -0.22 -1.94
N ARG A 65 15.67 0.91 -1.41
CA ARG A 65 15.53 1.29 0.00
C ARG A 65 14.67 2.52 0.08
N PHE A 66 13.71 2.51 1.00
CA PHE A 66 12.77 3.60 1.21
C PHE A 66 12.90 4.12 2.64
N ASP A 67 13.09 5.43 2.80
CA ASP A 67 12.98 6.09 4.08
C ASP A 67 11.57 6.60 4.30
N ILE A 68 11.04 6.37 5.49
CA ILE A 68 9.66 6.69 5.84
C ILE A 68 9.69 7.79 6.89
N PHE A 69 8.84 8.78 6.66
CA PHE A 69 8.63 9.92 7.53
C PHE A 69 7.16 9.98 7.92
N TYR A 70 6.88 10.25 9.18
CA TYR A 70 5.53 10.49 9.70
C TYR A 70 5.54 11.80 10.47
N LEU A 71 4.61 12.70 10.15
CA LEU A 71 4.59 14.06 10.69
C LEU A 71 5.96 14.75 10.60
N HIS A 72 6.62 14.63 9.43
CA HIS A 72 7.95 15.18 9.13
C HIS A 72 9.12 14.56 9.93
N GLN A 73 8.88 13.57 10.78
CA GLN A 73 9.92 12.87 11.53
C GLN A 73 10.30 11.58 10.83
N PHE A 74 11.60 11.28 10.74
CA PHE A 74 12.09 10.01 10.25
C PHE A 74 11.70 8.88 11.22
N ILE A 75 11.01 7.86 10.71
CA ILE A 75 10.53 6.73 11.53
C ILE A 75 11.12 5.38 11.10
N GLY A 76 11.97 5.33 10.09
CA GLY A 76 12.67 4.11 9.70
C GLY A 76 12.90 3.99 8.19
N SER A 77 13.70 2.99 7.84
CA SER A 77 13.97 2.59 6.47
C SER A 77 13.40 1.19 6.19
N SER A 78 13.03 0.94 4.95
CA SER A 78 12.67 -0.39 4.46
C SER A 78 13.91 -1.25 4.23
N VAL A 79 13.84 -2.51 4.66
CA VAL A 79 14.70 -3.61 4.26
C VAL A 79 13.83 -4.62 3.53
N ILE A 80 14.24 -5.03 2.34
CA ILE A 80 13.38 -5.81 1.44
C ILE A 80 14.05 -7.11 1.09
N HIS A 81 13.29 -8.20 1.23
CA HIS A 81 13.69 -9.54 0.87
C HIS A 81 12.66 -10.13 -0.10
N PHE A 82 13.15 -10.64 -1.22
CA PHE A 82 12.32 -11.32 -2.21
C PHE A 82 12.64 -12.81 -2.25
N SER A 83 11.57 -13.60 -2.30
CA SER A 83 11.59 -14.99 -2.74
C SER A 83 10.67 -15.12 -3.95
N MET A 84 10.77 -16.23 -4.69
CA MET A 84 10.10 -16.42 -6.00
C MET A 84 8.60 -16.08 -6.04
N HIS A 85 7.85 -16.25 -4.94
CA HIS A 85 6.42 -15.88 -4.84
C HIS A 85 6.06 -15.02 -3.61
N TYR A 86 7.04 -14.73 -2.74
CA TYR A 86 6.80 -14.08 -1.46
C TYR A 86 7.63 -12.81 -1.34
N THR A 87 6.96 -11.74 -0.94
CA THR A 87 7.59 -10.45 -0.66
C THR A 87 7.59 -10.25 0.84
N THR A 88 8.77 -9.99 1.40
CA THR A 88 8.92 -9.54 2.78
C THR A 88 9.57 -8.16 2.78
N LEU A 89 8.90 -7.18 3.37
CA LEU A 89 9.42 -5.85 3.60
C LEU A 89 9.38 -5.59 5.11
N TYR A 90 10.48 -5.11 5.66
CA TYR A 90 10.60 -4.78 7.07
C TYR A 90 10.96 -3.31 7.22
N ILE A 91 10.27 -2.58 8.10
CA ILE A 91 10.56 -1.19 8.42
C ILE A 91 11.18 -1.15 9.81
N ASN A 92 12.48 -0.88 9.88
CA ASN A 92 13.25 -1.05 11.11
C ASN A 92 12.84 -0.10 12.25
N GLY A 93 12.66 1.19 12.00
CA GLY A 93 12.43 2.17 13.08
C GLY A 93 11.06 2.09 13.75
N ILE A 94 10.08 1.43 13.12
CA ILE A 94 8.77 1.12 13.72
C ILE A 94 8.53 -0.37 13.93
N ASN A 95 9.51 -1.22 13.63
CA ASN A 95 9.43 -2.69 13.74
C ASN A 95 8.23 -3.31 12.99
N TRP A 96 7.87 -2.77 11.84
CA TRP A 96 6.75 -3.31 11.05
C TRP A 96 7.24 -4.32 10.03
N LEU A 97 6.56 -5.46 9.99
CA LEU A 97 6.81 -6.55 9.05
C LEU A 97 5.64 -6.65 8.08
N ILE A 98 5.95 -6.57 6.79
CA ILE A 98 5.01 -6.67 5.69
C ILE A 98 5.33 -7.99 4.99
N ILE A 99 4.40 -8.95 5.04
CA ILE A 99 4.54 -10.24 4.35
C ILE A 99 3.37 -10.40 3.40
N GLY A 100 3.66 -10.84 2.17
CA GLY A 100 2.60 -11.17 1.25
C GLY A 100 3.06 -11.95 0.04
N ASN A 101 2.10 -12.16 -0.85
CA ASN A 101 2.31 -12.82 -2.12
C ASN A 101 2.08 -11.80 -3.25
N GLN A 102 3.09 -11.68 -4.11
CA GLN A 102 3.10 -10.69 -5.17
C GLN A 102 2.09 -11.02 -6.28
N GLU A 103 1.90 -12.29 -6.64
CA GLU A 103 0.92 -12.67 -7.67
C GLU A 103 -0.51 -12.40 -7.20
N LYS A 104 -0.83 -12.76 -5.96
CA LYS A 104 -2.13 -12.55 -5.33
C LYS A 104 -2.35 -11.09 -4.91
N GLN A 105 -1.31 -10.26 -4.96
CA GLN A 105 -1.31 -8.87 -4.49
C GLN A 105 -2.00 -8.71 -3.13
N SER A 106 -1.65 -9.62 -2.21
CA SER A 106 -2.24 -9.72 -0.88
C SER A 106 -1.13 -9.72 0.16
N TYR A 107 -1.21 -8.80 1.11
CA TYR A 107 -0.17 -8.56 2.12
C TYR A 107 -0.78 -8.35 3.51
N THR A 108 -0.02 -8.67 4.54
CA THR A 108 -0.34 -8.39 5.95
C THR A 108 0.79 -7.57 6.55
N ILE A 109 0.43 -6.54 7.31
CA ILE A 109 1.35 -5.70 8.06
C ILE A 109 1.20 -6.03 9.54
N THR A 110 2.31 -6.34 10.22
CA THR A 110 2.33 -6.65 11.65
C THR A 110 3.39 -5.84 12.40
N HIS A 111 3.15 -5.61 13.69
CA HIS A 111 4.13 -5.16 14.65
C HIS A 111 4.27 -6.26 15.72
N GLY A 112 5.34 -7.04 15.65
CA GLY A 112 5.43 -8.29 16.41
C GLY A 112 4.25 -9.23 16.09
N ARG A 113 3.43 -9.54 17.11
CA ARG A 113 2.23 -10.38 16.97
C ARG A 113 0.95 -9.60 16.64
N GLN A 114 1.00 -8.28 16.70
CA GLN A 114 -0.17 -7.45 16.45
C GLN A 114 -0.33 -7.19 14.95
N LYS A 115 -1.52 -7.45 14.41
CA LYS A 115 -1.88 -7.05 13.05
C LYS A 115 -2.14 -5.54 13.02
N ILE A 116 -1.42 -4.83 12.15
CA ILE A 116 -1.61 -3.39 11.89
C ILE A 116 -2.61 -3.19 10.76
N ALA A 117 -2.42 -3.90 9.65
CA ALA A 117 -3.30 -3.81 8.48
C ALA A 117 -3.25 -5.05 7.59
N SER A 118 -4.22 -5.18 6.70
CA SER A 118 -4.14 -6.08 5.54
C SER A 118 -4.39 -5.32 4.25
N ILE A 119 -3.69 -5.71 3.18
CA ILE A 119 -3.75 -5.08 1.86
C ILE A 119 -4.18 -6.15 0.85
N LYS A 120 -5.14 -5.80 -0.01
CA LYS A 120 -5.54 -6.63 -1.17
C LYS A 120 -5.80 -5.76 -2.38
N SER A 121 -5.36 -6.21 -3.55
CA SER A 121 -5.70 -5.57 -4.83
C SER A 121 -6.74 -6.33 -5.61
N TYR A 122 -7.55 -5.57 -6.35
CA TYR A 122 -8.61 -6.07 -7.21
C TYR A 122 -8.60 -5.33 -8.55
N ALA A 123 -9.04 -6.01 -9.60
CA ALA A 123 -9.31 -5.38 -10.89
C ALA A 123 -10.75 -4.82 -10.89
N GLN A 124 -10.92 -3.56 -11.28
CA GLN A 124 -12.21 -2.91 -11.44
C GLN A 124 -12.19 -2.01 -12.68
N ALA A 125 -13.00 -2.34 -13.70
CA ALA A 125 -13.12 -1.55 -14.93
C ALA A 125 -11.77 -1.12 -15.51
N ASP A 126 -10.87 -2.09 -15.73
CA ASP A 126 -9.50 -1.92 -16.23
C ASP A 126 -8.55 -1.12 -15.32
N GLN A 127 -8.98 -0.77 -14.11
CA GLN A 127 -8.16 -0.16 -13.08
C GLN A 127 -7.80 -1.16 -11.99
N VAL A 128 -6.68 -0.91 -11.31
CA VAL A 128 -6.26 -1.65 -10.12
C VAL A 128 -6.61 -0.85 -8.88
N ILE A 129 -7.55 -1.38 -8.10
CA ILE A 129 -7.92 -0.82 -6.80
C ILE A 129 -7.21 -1.61 -5.71
N ARG A 130 -6.60 -0.90 -4.76
CA ARG A 130 -5.97 -1.49 -3.59
C ARG A 130 -6.75 -1.11 -2.34
N LEU A 131 -7.26 -2.12 -1.66
CA LEU A 131 -7.97 -2.00 -0.39
C LEU A 131 -7.01 -2.25 0.76
N MET A 132 -7.11 -1.43 1.79
CA MET A 132 -6.40 -1.56 3.05
C MET A 132 -7.42 -1.61 4.18
N ASP A 133 -7.35 -2.64 5.01
CA ASP A 133 -8.10 -2.74 6.27
C ASP A 133 -7.14 -2.40 7.40
N VAL A 134 -7.30 -1.23 8.00
CA VAL A 134 -6.34 -0.64 8.95
C VAL A 134 -6.93 -0.67 10.36
N GLY A 135 -6.21 -1.27 11.30
CA GLY A 135 -6.67 -1.46 12.68
C GLY A 135 -6.75 -0.16 13.50
N ASP A 136 -5.96 0.85 13.14
CA ASP A 136 -5.96 2.18 13.76
C ASP A 136 -5.82 3.28 12.70
N ILE A 137 -6.75 4.24 12.71
CA ILE A 137 -6.74 5.42 11.83
C ILE A 137 -5.40 6.16 11.81
N LYS A 138 -4.65 6.17 12.93
CA LYS A 138 -3.34 6.86 13.01
C LYS A 138 -2.30 6.26 12.06
N HIS A 139 -2.45 4.97 11.73
CA HIS A 139 -1.57 4.25 10.83
C HIS A 139 -1.96 4.38 9.35
N GLU A 140 -3.16 4.91 9.04
CA GLU A 140 -3.67 5.01 7.66
C GLU A 140 -2.68 5.68 6.69
N PRO A 141 -2.05 6.83 7.02
CA PRO A 141 -1.11 7.47 6.09
C PRO A 141 0.11 6.59 5.77
N ILE A 142 0.68 5.94 6.79
CA ILE A 142 1.85 5.06 6.61
C ILE A 142 1.45 3.81 5.81
N VAL A 143 0.31 3.19 6.14
CA VAL A 143 -0.19 2.01 5.42
C VAL A 143 -0.49 2.35 3.95
N ALA A 144 -1.04 3.53 3.66
CA ALA A 144 -1.28 3.98 2.30
C ALA A 144 0.02 4.18 1.50
N LEU A 145 1.07 4.73 2.13
CA LEU A 145 2.41 4.80 1.51
C LEU A 145 2.98 3.41 1.23
N ILE A 146 2.91 2.50 2.20
CA ILE A 146 3.35 1.11 2.01
C ILE A 146 2.58 0.48 0.85
N ALA A 147 1.27 0.69 0.79
CA ALA A 147 0.42 0.20 -0.29
C ALA A 147 0.84 0.74 -1.66
N ALA A 148 1.30 1.99 -1.75
CA ALA A 148 1.84 2.57 -2.98
C ALA A 148 3.21 1.97 -3.34
N ILE A 149 4.13 1.84 -2.38
CA ILE A 149 5.49 1.34 -2.65
C ILE A 149 5.53 -0.12 -3.03
N LEU A 150 4.57 -0.95 -2.57
CA LEU A 150 4.48 -2.37 -2.97
C LEU A 150 4.30 -2.56 -4.49
N ASN A 151 3.93 -1.52 -5.25
CA ASN A 151 3.85 -1.57 -6.71
C ASN A 151 5.13 -1.07 -7.43
N HIS A 152 6.19 -0.76 -6.68
CA HIS A 152 7.39 -0.16 -7.26
C HIS A 152 8.06 -1.09 -8.29
N PRO A 153 8.45 -0.61 -9.48
CA PRO A 153 8.99 -1.45 -10.55
C PRO A 153 10.19 -2.33 -10.15
N SER A 154 11.10 -1.85 -9.30
CA SER A 154 12.22 -2.69 -8.80
C SER A 154 11.83 -3.69 -7.70
N LEU A 155 10.66 -3.55 -7.08
CA LEU A 155 10.06 -4.65 -6.27
C LEU A 155 9.39 -5.69 -7.16
N VAL A 156 9.21 -5.36 -8.42
CA VAL A 156 8.44 -6.11 -9.40
C VAL A 156 9.40 -6.56 -10.49
N HIS A 157 10.27 -7.52 -10.14
CA HIS A 157 11.35 -7.95 -11.03
C HIS A 157 10.85 -8.37 -12.42
N THR A 158 9.62 -8.90 -12.54
CA THR A 158 9.04 -9.32 -13.83
C THR A 158 7.51 -9.49 -13.76
N ALA A 159 6.75 -8.57 -13.16
CA ALA A 159 5.29 -8.71 -13.13
C ALA A 159 4.58 -7.37 -13.33
N LYS A 160 4.40 -6.93 -14.58
CA LYS A 160 3.30 -5.99 -14.88
C LYS A 160 2.04 -6.54 -14.18
N LEU A 161 1.43 -5.75 -13.28
CA LEU A 161 0.20 -6.10 -12.58
C LEU A 161 -0.77 -6.76 -13.57
N ASN A 162 -0.96 -8.07 -13.45
CA ASN A 162 -1.75 -8.80 -14.42
C ASN A 162 -3.21 -8.76 -13.97
N LEU A 163 -3.99 -7.87 -14.59
CA LEU A 163 -5.42 -7.72 -14.32
C LEU A 163 -6.20 -9.05 -14.38
N ARG A 164 -5.75 -10.02 -15.19
CA ARG A 164 -6.39 -11.35 -15.30
C ARG A 164 -6.19 -12.21 -14.06
N THR A 165 -5.11 -12.00 -13.31
CA THR A 165 -4.79 -12.75 -12.08
C THR A 165 -5.46 -12.15 -10.84
N LEU A 166 -5.85 -10.87 -10.91
CA LEU A 166 -6.56 -10.21 -9.82
C LEU A 166 -8.02 -10.65 -9.79
N ALA A 167 -8.52 -10.84 -8.57
CA ALA A 167 -9.95 -10.99 -8.36
C ALA A 167 -10.68 -9.74 -8.90
N LYS A 168 -11.80 -9.94 -9.58
CA LYS A 168 -12.67 -8.85 -10.02
C LYS A 168 -13.37 -8.26 -8.80
N TYR A 169 -13.29 -6.95 -8.62
CA TYR A 169 -14.09 -6.29 -7.59
C TYR A 169 -15.55 -6.27 -8.05
N PRO A 170 -16.50 -6.81 -7.26
CA PRO A 170 -17.89 -6.87 -7.68
C PRO A 170 -18.50 -5.46 -7.80
N LYS A 171 -19.11 -5.17 -8.95
CA LYS A 171 -19.80 -3.88 -9.19
C LYS A 171 -20.94 -3.73 -8.19
N GLY A 172 -20.99 -2.59 -7.50
CA GLY A 172 -22.08 -2.24 -6.58
C GLY A 172 -21.96 -2.83 -5.17
N VAL A 173 -20.93 -3.61 -4.86
CA VAL A 173 -20.76 -4.22 -3.54
C VAL A 173 -19.97 -3.28 -2.61
N LYS A 174 -20.64 -2.85 -1.53
CA LYS A 174 -19.97 -2.25 -0.37
C LYS A 174 -19.02 -3.29 0.23
N PRO A 175 -17.78 -2.94 0.60
CA PRO A 175 -16.88 -3.88 1.24
C PRO A 175 -17.35 -4.20 2.67
N SER A 176 -18.36 -5.08 2.82
CA SER A 176 -18.73 -5.68 4.11
C SER A 176 -17.68 -6.70 4.50
N LEU A 177 -17.21 -6.64 5.75
CA LEU A 177 -16.31 -7.63 6.32
C LEU A 177 -17.16 -8.78 6.86
N GLY A 178 -17.05 -9.96 6.26
CA GLY A 178 -17.75 -11.14 6.75
C GLY A 178 -17.57 -12.32 5.81
N GLU A 179 -16.32 -12.70 5.53
CA GLU A 179 -15.94 -14.06 5.11
C GLU A 179 -14.41 -14.11 4.92
N PHE A 180 -13.69 -14.06 6.04
CA PHE A 180 -12.42 -14.77 6.14
C PHE A 180 -12.64 -15.99 7.03
N HIS A 181 -13.50 -16.89 6.56
CA HIS A 181 -13.55 -18.24 7.07
C HIS A 181 -13.08 -19.21 5.99
N LEU A 182 -11.91 -19.78 6.27
CA LEU A 182 -11.56 -21.18 6.02
C LEU A 182 -11.61 -21.61 4.55
N PHE A 183 -10.47 -21.50 3.87
CA PHE A 183 -10.04 -22.65 3.07
C PHE A 183 -9.71 -23.78 4.05
N LYS A 184 -10.65 -24.71 4.22
CA LYS A 184 -10.39 -26.02 4.81
C LYS A 184 -10.54 -27.08 3.71
N LYS A 185 -9.42 -27.80 3.54
CA LYS A 185 -9.14 -29.00 2.73
C LYS A 185 -9.24 -28.85 1.22
#